data_AF-A0AAC8QE15-F1
#
_entry.id   AF-A0AAC8QE15-F1
#
_cell.length_a   1.000
_cell.length_b   1.000
_cell.length_c   1.000
_cell.angle_alpha   90.00
_cell.angle_beta   90.00
_cell.angle_gamma   90.00
#
_symmetry.space_group_name_H-M   'P 1'
#
loop_
_entity.id
_entity.type
_entity.pdbx_description
1 polymer ?
#
loop_
_entity_poly.entity_id
_entity_poly.type
_entity_poly.pdbx_seq_one_letter_code
_entity_poly.pdbx_strand_id
1 'polypeptide(L)'
;MVAEFASAGDFLGTYQREISVGGLLVRGATLPPGASLGACVVAVSVAGQSPVEVQAQIAAAVPGVGVAVMFPSPPAPLVALAERLRAPVEQAPSEQQAEPEGEEPPAPAHNPLMSARLAAMTVTEKMQLALSGDREARAYLLRDTNKALHVYVLRNPRLGLDEVIYAAKMPSLSPDALKLIAEHREWGVNTTVCTALARNPRTPVPLVLKLLPRVPMQELRTLAKGQGRAPIVQAARKLVLNEH
;
A
#
# COMPACT_ATOMS: atom_id res chain seq x y z
N MET A 1 6.10 -22.55 -26.77
CA MET A 1 7.12 -22.90 -25.75
C MET A 1 6.44 -22.96 -24.39
N VAL A 2 6.87 -23.79 -23.44
CA VAL A 2 6.18 -23.90 -22.14
C VAL A 2 7.14 -23.53 -21.01
N ALA A 3 6.73 -22.60 -20.15
CA ALA A 3 7.42 -22.26 -18.92
C ALA A 3 6.63 -22.85 -17.75
N GLU A 4 7.18 -23.88 -17.10
CA GLU A 4 6.54 -24.57 -15.99
C GLU A 4 7.08 -24.04 -14.65
N PHE A 5 6.15 -23.69 -13.76
CA PHE A 5 6.45 -23.22 -12.42
C PHE A 5 5.87 -24.19 -11.39
N ALA A 6 6.75 -24.68 -10.50
CA ALA A 6 6.40 -25.66 -9.48
C ALA A 6 5.41 -25.12 -8.43
N SER A 7 5.39 -23.80 -8.21
CA SER A 7 4.51 -23.16 -7.25
C SER A 7 4.12 -21.73 -7.66
N ALA A 8 3.02 -21.23 -7.09
CA ALA A 8 2.61 -19.83 -7.24
C ALA A 8 3.67 -18.84 -6.74
N GLY A 9 4.41 -19.20 -5.67
CA GLY A 9 5.49 -18.39 -5.14
C GLY A 9 6.69 -18.26 -6.10
N ASP A 10 7.06 -19.36 -6.76
CA ASP A 10 8.14 -19.35 -7.75
C ASP A 10 7.78 -18.50 -8.98
N PHE A 11 6.52 -18.59 -9.43
CA PHE A 11 6.01 -17.75 -10.51
C PHE A 11 6.05 -16.27 -10.11
N LEU A 12 5.52 -15.89 -8.94
CA LEU A 12 5.51 -14.49 -8.48
C LEU A 12 6.92 -13.91 -8.32
N GLY A 13 7.86 -14.71 -7.80
CA GLY A 13 9.26 -14.30 -7.65
C GLY A 13 9.99 -14.14 -8.98
N THR A 14 9.65 -14.95 -9.98
CA THR A 14 10.19 -14.81 -11.35
C THR A 14 9.51 -13.65 -12.08
N TYR A 15 8.21 -13.46 -11.85
CA TYR A 15 7.45 -12.37 -12.43
C TYR A 15 7.97 -11.00 -12.00
N GLN A 16 8.30 -10.81 -10.72
CA GLN A 16 8.87 -9.54 -10.23
C GLN A 16 10.28 -9.28 -10.74
N ARG A 17 11.12 -10.32 -10.85
CA ARG A 17 12.54 -10.16 -11.22
C ARG A 17 12.78 -10.07 -12.72
N GLU A 18 12.03 -10.84 -13.50
CA GLU A 18 12.29 -11.03 -14.93
C GLU A 18 11.13 -10.42 -15.75
N ILE A 19 9.89 -10.88 -15.51
CA ILE A 19 8.75 -10.53 -16.38
C ILE A 19 8.37 -9.04 -16.26
N SER A 20 8.45 -8.48 -15.05
CA SER A 20 8.19 -7.06 -14.79
C SER A 20 9.24 -6.14 -15.41
N VAL A 21 10.44 -6.67 -15.67
CA VAL A 21 11.54 -5.96 -16.35
C VAL A 21 11.50 -6.21 -17.88
N GLY A 22 10.52 -6.98 -18.36
CA GLY A 22 10.26 -7.21 -19.79
C GLY A 22 10.94 -8.45 -20.37
N GLY A 23 11.46 -9.37 -19.53
CA GLY A 23 12.14 -10.59 -19.98
C GLY A 23 11.64 -11.85 -19.27
N LEU A 24 11.79 -13.02 -19.89
CA LEU A 24 11.57 -14.31 -19.24
C LEU A 24 12.49 -15.36 -19.82
N LEU A 25 13.21 -16.06 -18.95
CA LEU A 25 13.98 -17.23 -19.36
C LEU A 25 13.11 -18.49 -19.28
N VAL A 26 12.74 -19.04 -20.43
CA VAL A 26 12.03 -20.33 -20.53
C VAL A 26 13.06 -21.46 -20.43
N ARG A 27 13.29 -21.93 -19.20
CA ARG A 27 14.23 -23.02 -18.90
C ARG A 27 13.72 -24.34 -19.49
N GLY A 28 14.60 -25.08 -20.16
CA GLY A 28 14.25 -26.35 -20.78
C GLY A 28 13.57 -26.26 -22.15
N ALA A 29 13.24 -25.06 -22.65
CA ALA A 29 12.82 -24.90 -24.04
C ALA A 29 14.04 -24.93 -24.97
N THR A 30 13.94 -25.68 -26.06
CA THR A 30 14.91 -25.67 -27.17
C THR A 30 14.19 -25.29 -28.45
N LEU A 31 14.72 -24.29 -29.15
CA LEU A 31 14.23 -23.92 -30.48
C LEU A 31 14.67 -24.96 -31.51
N PRO A 32 13.79 -25.36 -32.44
CA PRO A 32 14.20 -26.23 -33.54
C PRO A 32 15.24 -25.52 -34.41
N PRO A 33 16.22 -26.26 -34.98
CA PRO A 33 17.25 -25.67 -35.83
C PRO A 33 16.59 -24.95 -37.03
N GLY A 34 16.83 -23.65 -37.16
CA GLY A 34 16.26 -22.80 -38.21
C GLY A 34 15.15 -21.84 -37.77
N ALA A 35 14.77 -21.81 -36.49
CA ALA A 35 13.80 -20.84 -35.99
C ALA A 35 14.37 -19.41 -35.91
N SER A 36 13.70 -18.46 -36.57
CA SER A 36 14.09 -17.05 -36.58
C SER A 36 13.83 -16.36 -35.23
N LEU A 37 14.71 -15.45 -34.83
CA LEU A 37 14.46 -14.50 -33.74
C LEU A 37 13.25 -13.63 -34.12
N GLY A 38 12.10 -13.87 -33.50
CA GLY A 38 10.84 -13.25 -33.87
C GLY A 38 9.74 -13.46 -32.83
N ALA A 39 8.50 -13.10 -33.19
CA ALA A 39 7.35 -13.29 -32.31
C ALA A 39 7.09 -14.79 -32.07
N CYS A 40 6.93 -15.17 -30.81
CA CYS A 40 6.65 -16.53 -30.36
C CYS A 40 5.54 -16.53 -29.30
N VAL A 41 4.87 -17.67 -29.14
CA VAL A 41 3.90 -17.87 -28.06
C VAL A 41 4.53 -18.71 -26.95
N VAL A 42 4.46 -18.20 -25.72
CA VAL A 42 4.91 -18.86 -24.50
C VAL A 42 3.70 -19.18 -23.64
N ALA A 43 3.50 -20.46 -23.36
CA ALA A 43 2.52 -20.96 -22.41
C ALA A 43 3.16 -21.02 -21.02
N VAL A 44 2.63 -20.27 -20.07
CA VAL A 44 3.04 -20.32 -18.67
C VAL A 44 2.09 -21.24 -17.92
N SER A 45 2.63 -22.32 -17.37
CA SER A 45 1.89 -23.28 -16.55
C SER A 45 2.35 -23.17 -15.10
N VAL A 46 1.41 -22.92 -14.19
CA VAL A 46 1.67 -22.84 -12.74
C VAL A 46 0.86 -23.93 -12.05
N ALA A 47 1.48 -24.67 -11.14
CA ALA A 47 0.81 -25.73 -10.39
C ALA A 47 -0.48 -25.23 -9.72
N GLY A 48 -1.62 -25.86 -10.08
CA GLY A 48 -2.94 -25.51 -9.55
C GLY A 48 -3.67 -24.38 -10.30
N GLN A 49 -3.16 -23.92 -11.45
CA GLN A 49 -3.84 -22.96 -12.33
C GLN A 49 -3.91 -23.48 -13.78
N SER A 50 -4.83 -22.93 -14.57
CA SER A 50 -4.91 -23.18 -16.01
C SER A 50 -3.70 -22.57 -16.73
N PRO A 51 -3.11 -23.25 -17.73
CA PRO A 51 -1.99 -22.70 -18.49
C PRO A 51 -2.42 -21.43 -19.24
N VAL A 52 -1.57 -20.41 -19.21
CA VAL A 52 -1.83 -19.10 -19.82
C VAL A 52 -0.86 -18.86 -20.97
N GLU A 53 -1.38 -18.62 -22.16
CA GLU A 53 -0.58 -18.34 -23.35
C GLU A 53 -0.38 -16.84 -23.56
N VAL A 54 0.87 -16.44 -23.83
CA VAL A 54 1.21 -15.04 -24.10
C VAL A 54 2.15 -14.91 -25.28
N GLN A 55 1.99 -13.81 -26.02
CA GLN A 55 2.90 -13.44 -27.09
C GLN A 55 4.16 -12.81 -26.49
N ALA A 56 5.31 -13.27 -26.97
CA ALA A 56 6.64 -12.79 -26.61
C ALA A 56 7.50 -12.69 -27.87
N GLN A 57 8.68 -12.10 -27.78
CA GLN A 57 9.68 -12.10 -28.84
C GLN A 57 10.92 -12.84 -28.38
N ILE A 58 11.44 -13.74 -29.20
CA ILE A 58 12.66 -14.49 -28.86
C ILE A 58 13.85 -13.54 -28.92
N ALA A 59 14.51 -13.34 -27.78
CA ALA A 59 15.69 -12.49 -27.67
C ALA A 59 16.98 -13.28 -27.85
N ALA A 60 17.06 -14.47 -27.24
CA ALA A 60 18.23 -15.34 -27.36
C ALA A 60 17.88 -16.81 -27.05
N ALA A 61 18.62 -17.74 -27.64
CA ALA A 61 18.51 -19.17 -27.37
C ALA A 61 19.88 -19.70 -26.97
N VAL A 62 20.00 -20.26 -25.76
CA VAL A 62 21.25 -20.84 -25.26
C VAL A 62 21.08 -22.35 -25.12
N PRO A 63 21.80 -23.16 -25.92
CA PRO A 63 21.75 -24.62 -25.82
C PRO A 63 22.02 -25.10 -24.39
N GLY A 64 21.16 -25.96 -23.85
CA GLY A 64 21.31 -26.53 -22.50
C GLY A 64 20.85 -25.65 -21.33
N VAL A 65 20.58 -24.35 -21.56
CA VAL A 65 20.11 -23.41 -20.52
C VAL A 65 18.65 -23.03 -20.75
N GLY A 66 18.27 -22.77 -22.00
CA GLY A 66 16.89 -22.43 -22.38
C GLY A 66 16.83 -21.26 -23.35
N VAL A 67 15.63 -20.69 -23.49
CA VAL A 67 15.38 -19.60 -24.43
C VAL A 67 14.88 -18.37 -23.68
N ALA A 68 15.58 -17.26 -23.86
CA ALA A 68 15.18 -15.97 -23.34
C ALA A 68 14.19 -15.30 -24.30
N VAL A 69 13.02 -14.96 -23.77
CA VAL A 69 12.00 -14.20 -24.47
C VAL A 69 11.84 -12.82 -23.84
N MET A 70 11.41 -11.86 -24.64
CA MET A 70 11.11 -10.50 -24.21
C MET A 70 9.64 -10.17 -24.47
N PHE A 71 9.07 -9.35 -23.59
CA PHE A 71 7.73 -8.83 -23.74
C PHE A 71 7.82 -7.33 -24.03
N PRO A 72 7.47 -6.85 -25.23
CA PRO A 72 7.52 -5.42 -25.56
C PRO A 72 6.52 -4.59 -24.73
N SER A 73 5.48 -5.24 -24.20
CA SER A 73 4.52 -4.67 -23.25
C SER A 73 4.19 -5.72 -22.19
N PRO A 74 3.90 -5.34 -20.92
CA PRO A 74 3.48 -6.28 -19.88
C PRO A 74 2.28 -7.11 -20.37
N PRO A 75 2.42 -8.43 -20.52
CA PRO A 75 1.38 -9.24 -21.13
C PRO A 75 0.22 -9.36 -20.15
N ALA A 76 -0.92 -8.75 -20.48
CA ALA A 76 -2.12 -8.70 -19.64
C ALA A 76 -2.52 -10.07 -19.03
N PRO A 77 -2.40 -11.21 -19.73
CA PRO A 77 -2.73 -12.51 -19.14
C PRO A 77 -1.80 -12.94 -17.98
N LEU A 78 -0.50 -12.60 -18.01
CA LEU A 78 0.42 -12.91 -16.91
C LEU A 78 0.27 -11.92 -15.75
N VAL A 79 -0.05 -10.66 -16.05
CA VAL A 79 -0.39 -9.65 -15.03
C VAL A 79 -1.59 -10.15 -14.23
N ALA A 80 -2.67 -10.56 -14.92
CA ALA A 80 -3.87 -11.10 -14.29
C ALA A 80 -3.60 -12.39 -13.49
N LEU A 81 -2.73 -13.28 -13.98
CA LEU A 81 -2.33 -14.48 -13.25
C LEU A 81 -1.54 -14.13 -11.98
N ALA A 82 -0.61 -13.17 -12.04
CA ALA A 82 0.16 -12.72 -10.90
C ALA A 82 -0.73 -12.05 -9.84
N GLU A 83 -1.72 -11.26 -10.25
CA GLU A 83 -2.70 -10.65 -9.35
C GLU A 83 -3.57 -11.69 -8.67
N ARG A 84 -4.09 -12.68 -9.43
CA ARG A 84 -4.87 -13.80 -8.89
C ARG A 84 -4.11 -14.63 -7.87
N LEU A 85 -2.83 -14.87 -8.12
CA LEU A 85 -1.97 -15.63 -7.20
C LEU A 85 -1.53 -14.81 -5.98
N ARG A 86 -1.57 -13.47 -6.07
CA ARG A 86 -1.22 -12.56 -4.97
C ARG A 86 -2.40 -12.28 -4.03
N ALA A 87 -3.64 -12.39 -4.51
CA ALA A 87 -4.83 -12.14 -3.70
C ALA A 87 -5.18 -13.34 -2.80
N PRO A 88 -5.21 -13.18 -1.46
CA PRO A 88 -6.01 -14.07 -0.61
C PRO A 88 -7.48 -13.87 -0.98
N VAL A 89 -8.23 -14.97 -1.08
CA VAL A 89 -9.65 -15.05 -1.41
C VAL A 89 -10.45 -13.87 -0.82
N GLU A 90 -10.82 -12.89 -1.65
CA GLU A 90 -12.01 -12.06 -1.45
C GLU A 90 -12.43 -11.48 -2.82
N GLN A 91 -13.36 -12.21 -3.44
CA GLN A 91 -14.43 -11.80 -4.36
C GLN A 91 -14.23 -10.65 -5.37
N ALA A 92 -14.60 -10.98 -6.62
CA ALA A 92 -14.56 -10.20 -7.85
C ALA A 92 -15.52 -8.95 -7.86
N PRO A 93 -15.62 -8.19 -8.96
CA PRO A 93 -14.93 -6.91 -9.15
C PRO A 93 -15.91 -5.73 -9.25
N SER A 94 -15.43 -4.51 -9.02
CA SER A 94 -16.06 -3.32 -9.61
C SER A 94 -14.94 -2.42 -10.15
N GLU A 95 -14.94 -2.29 -11.47
CA GLU A 95 -14.13 -1.34 -12.22
C GLU A 95 -14.34 0.07 -11.67
N GLN A 96 -13.26 0.75 -11.29
CA GLN A 96 -13.08 2.18 -11.55
C GLN A 96 -11.65 2.63 -11.20
N GLN A 97 -10.88 2.78 -12.27
CA GLN A 97 -9.91 3.84 -12.53
C GLN A 97 -8.90 4.21 -11.44
N ALA A 98 -7.66 3.90 -11.78
CA ALA A 98 -6.43 4.36 -11.16
C ALA A 98 -6.33 5.88 -11.09
N GLU A 99 -5.95 6.37 -9.91
CA GLU A 99 -5.02 7.48 -9.72
C GLU A 99 -3.96 6.98 -8.73
N PRO A 100 -2.69 6.78 -9.13
CA PRO A 100 -1.63 6.41 -8.20
C PRO A 100 -0.98 7.68 -7.66
N GLU A 101 -1.46 8.21 -6.53
CA GLU A 101 -0.68 9.16 -5.75
C GLU A 101 -0.69 8.77 -4.28
N GLY A 102 0.51 8.51 -3.78
CA GLY A 102 0.76 8.18 -2.38
C GLY A 102 1.71 7.02 -2.28
N GLU A 103 2.95 7.24 -2.72
CA GLU A 103 4.11 6.51 -2.24
C GLU A 103 4.04 6.49 -0.71
N GLU A 104 3.55 5.38 -0.16
CA GLU A 104 3.56 5.13 1.27
C GLU A 104 5.04 5.12 1.66
N PRO A 105 5.52 6.03 2.53
CA PRO A 105 6.89 5.93 2.98
C PRO A 105 7.08 4.55 3.59
N PRO A 106 8.20 3.86 3.28
CA PRO A 106 8.41 2.49 3.70
C PRO A 106 8.20 2.42 5.22
N ALA A 107 7.27 1.57 5.64
CA ALA A 107 7.11 1.25 7.04
C ALA A 107 8.49 0.91 7.61
N PRO A 108 8.89 1.47 8.76
CA PRO A 108 10.21 1.19 9.32
C PRO A 108 10.36 -0.32 9.43
N ALA A 109 11.50 -0.83 8.95
CA ALA A 109 11.81 -2.25 8.86
C ALA A 109 11.36 -2.96 10.14
N HIS A 110 10.61 -4.05 9.99
CA HIS A 110 10.12 -4.84 11.12
C HIS A 110 11.33 -5.36 11.92
N ASN A 111 11.71 -4.63 12.97
CA ASN A 111 12.73 -5.01 13.93
C ASN A 111 12.06 -5.86 15.04
N PRO A 112 12.12 -7.20 14.96
CA PRO A 112 11.48 -8.07 15.94
C PRO A 112 12.05 -7.90 17.36
N LEU A 113 13.25 -7.33 17.49
CA LEU A 113 13.87 -7.07 18.78
C LEU A 113 13.15 -5.95 19.55
N MET A 114 12.70 -4.91 18.85
CA MET A 114 11.99 -3.78 19.46
C MET A 114 10.57 -4.15 19.88
N SER A 115 9.85 -4.93 19.06
CA SER A 115 8.52 -5.42 19.43
C SER A 115 8.58 -6.36 20.63
N ALA A 116 9.57 -7.27 20.70
CA ALA A 116 9.79 -8.13 21.85
C ALA A 116 10.13 -7.34 23.12
N ARG A 117 11.01 -6.32 23.01
CA ARG A 117 11.36 -5.44 24.13
C ARG A 117 10.15 -4.68 24.67
N LEU A 118 9.31 -4.13 23.79
CA LEU A 118 8.08 -3.47 24.20
C LEU A 118 7.09 -4.44 24.86
N ALA A 119 6.98 -5.67 24.37
CA ALA A 119 6.11 -6.67 24.98
C ALA A 119 6.49 -7.01 26.44
N ALA A 120 7.79 -6.94 26.77
CA ALA A 120 8.30 -7.19 28.12
C ALA A 120 8.19 -5.98 29.08
N MET A 121 7.95 -4.77 28.57
CA MET A 121 7.89 -3.55 29.37
C MET A 121 6.51 -3.36 30.02
N THR A 122 6.51 -2.79 31.23
CA THR A 122 5.29 -2.35 31.91
C THR A 122 4.67 -1.14 31.20
N VAL A 123 3.37 -0.89 31.44
CA VAL A 123 2.66 0.25 30.85
C VAL A 123 3.34 1.58 31.20
N THR A 124 3.81 1.73 32.44
CA THR A 124 4.50 2.94 32.91
C THR A 124 5.81 3.18 32.16
N GLU A 125 6.60 2.13 31.93
CA GLU A 125 7.85 2.23 31.16
C GLU A 125 7.58 2.55 29.69
N LYS A 126 6.53 1.98 29.10
CA LYS A 126 6.08 2.34 27.75
C LYS A 126 5.64 3.80 27.66
N MET A 127 4.98 4.32 28.70
CA MET A 127 4.61 5.75 28.77
C MET A 127 5.83 6.65 28.82
N GLN A 128 6.84 6.30 29.63
CA GLN A 128 8.11 7.06 29.66
C GLN A 128 8.80 7.00 28.29
N LEU A 129 8.87 5.81 27.68
CA LEU A 129 9.44 5.63 26.35
C LEU A 129 8.67 6.40 25.27
N ALA A 130 7.35 6.57 25.41
CA ALA A 130 6.57 7.40 24.50
C ALA A 130 7.00 8.87 24.54
N LEU A 131 7.41 9.37 25.71
CA LEU A 131 7.80 10.77 25.93
C LEU A 131 9.27 11.05 25.59
N SER A 132 10.16 10.09 25.78
CA SER A 132 11.62 10.27 25.60
C SER A 132 12.24 9.45 24.46
N GLY A 133 11.51 8.49 23.91
CA GLY A 133 12.01 7.52 22.94
C GLY A 133 12.23 8.07 21.54
N ASP A 134 13.04 7.33 20.78
CA ASP A 134 13.40 7.63 19.40
C ASP A 134 12.23 7.41 18.42
N ARG A 135 12.41 7.89 17.18
CA ARG A 135 11.40 7.81 16.11
C ARG A 135 10.88 6.39 15.90
N GLU A 136 11.76 5.39 15.94
CA GLU A 136 11.36 3.98 15.81
C GLU A 136 10.47 3.54 16.97
N ALA A 137 10.88 3.81 18.21
CA ALA A 137 10.11 3.44 19.40
C ALA A 137 8.70 4.05 19.37
N ARG A 138 8.57 5.31 18.95
CA ARG A 138 7.26 5.97 18.76
C ARG A 138 6.40 5.29 17.70
N ALA A 139 6.99 4.92 16.56
CA ALA A 139 6.28 4.22 15.49
C ALA A 139 5.75 2.84 15.91
N TYR A 140 6.47 2.15 16.81
CA TYR A 140 5.98 0.91 17.43
C TYR A 140 4.88 1.18 18.46
N LEU A 141 5.05 2.19 19.32
CA LEU A 141 4.06 2.54 20.35
C LEU A 141 2.71 2.99 19.76
N LEU A 142 2.69 3.59 18.57
CA LEU A 142 1.46 3.91 17.81
C LEU A 142 0.70 2.66 17.32
N ARG A 143 1.37 1.50 17.26
CA ARG A 143 0.75 0.22 16.88
C ARG A 143 0.46 -0.67 18.09
N ASP A 144 0.81 -0.25 19.29
CA ASP A 144 0.61 -1.03 20.51
C ASP A 144 -0.89 -1.32 20.75
N THR A 145 -1.14 -2.45 21.40
CA THR A 145 -2.49 -2.85 21.81
C THR A 145 -3.08 -1.83 22.79
N ASN A 146 -2.26 -1.25 23.67
CA ASN A 146 -2.68 -0.25 24.63
C ASN A 146 -2.78 1.15 23.99
N LYS A 147 -4.02 1.54 23.70
CA LYS A 147 -4.37 2.81 23.06
C LYS A 147 -4.17 4.05 23.93
N ALA A 148 -3.96 3.89 25.24
CA ALA A 148 -3.61 4.99 26.13
C ALA A 148 -2.23 5.59 25.76
N LEU A 149 -1.31 4.77 25.23
CA LEU A 149 0.05 5.19 24.86
C LEU A 149 0.07 6.20 23.71
N HIS A 150 -0.92 6.17 22.83
CA HIS A 150 -0.99 7.08 21.68
C HIS A 150 -0.98 8.55 22.08
N VAL A 151 -1.71 8.89 23.15
CA VAL A 151 -1.77 10.27 23.67
C VAL A 151 -0.41 10.70 24.19
N TYR A 152 0.35 9.79 24.82
CA TYR A 152 1.70 10.08 25.29
C TYR A 152 2.70 10.25 24.15
N VAL A 153 2.61 9.43 23.08
CA VAL A 153 3.44 9.59 21.88
C VAL A 153 3.20 10.96 21.25
N LEU A 154 1.95 11.41 21.17
CA LEU A 154 1.60 12.71 20.61
C LEU A 154 2.02 13.90 21.48
N ARG A 155 2.35 13.69 22.76
CA ARG A 155 2.89 14.72 23.65
C ARG A 155 4.40 14.83 23.62
N ASN A 156 5.08 14.00 22.82
CA ASN A 156 6.53 14.03 22.71
C ASN A 156 7.00 15.30 21.99
N PRO A 157 7.89 16.12 22.58
CA PRO A 157 8.37 17.35 21.97
C PRO A 157 9.24 17.13 20.72
N ARG A 158 9.74 15.91 20.49
CA ARG A 158 10.55 15.52 19.34
C ARG A 158 9.72 14.95 18.19
N LEU A 159 8.39 15.04 18.26
CA LEU A 159 7.50 14.51 17.25
C LEU A 159 7.48 15.44 16.01
N GLY A 160 7.84 14.88 14.85
CA GLY A 160 7.81 15.62 13.59
C GLY A 160 6.43 15.65 12.94
N LEU A 161 6.22 16.60 12.02
CA LEU A 161 4.98 16.72 11.26
C LEU A 161 4.68 15.46 10.42
N ASP A 162 5.69 14.85 9.82
CA ASP A 162 5.53 13.61 9.03
C ASP A 162 4.99 12.45 9.87
N GLU A 163 5.45 12.34 11.13
CA GLU A 163 4.96 11.33 12.06
C GLU A 163 3.51 11.60 12.46
N VAL A 164 3.12 12.86 12.60
CA VAL A 164 1.73 13.27 12.88
C VAL A 164 0.83 12.95 11.70
N ILE A 165 1.24 13.23 10.47
CA ILE A 165 0.50 12.89 9.25
C ILE A 165 0.36 11.37 9.16
N TYR A 166 1.43 10.63 9.44
CA TYR A 166 1.40 9.17 9.49
C TYR A 166 0.38 8.67 10.52
N ALA A 167 0.45 9.16 11.77
CA ALA A 167 -0.48 8.79 12.83
C ALA A 167 -1.94 9.14 12.48
N ALA A 168 -2.18 10.31 11.89
CA ALA A 168 -3.52 10.76 11.48
C ALA A 168 -4.15 9.86 10.40
N LYS A 169 -3.35 9.20 9.55
CA LYS A 169 -3.82 8.22 8.56
C LYS A 169 -4.13 6.84 9.17
N MET A 170 -3.59 6.52 10.34
CA MET A 170 -3.72 5.17 10.91
C MET A 170 -5.14 4.87 11.42
N PRO A 171 -5.81 3.81 10.93
CA PRO A 171 -7.14 3.41 11.41
C PRO A 171 -7.07 2.72 12.79
N SER A 172 -5.87 2.42 13.29
CA SER A 172 -5.63 1.82 14.60
C SER A 172 -5.49 2.85 15.73
N LEU A 173 -5.43 4.15 15.40
CA LEU A 173 -5.27 5.22 16.38
C LEU A 173 -6.55 5.44 17.21
N SER A 174 -6.38 5.89 18.45
CA SER A 174 -7.50 6.16 19.35
C SER A 174 -8.22 7.47 18.98
N PRO A 175 -9.54 7.56 19.20
CA PRO A 175 -10.29 8.79 18.94
C PRO A 175 -9.77 9.97 19.78
N ASP A 176 -9.33 9.74 21.01
CA ASP A 176 -8.73 10.79 21.87
C ASP A 176 -7.41 11.32 21.30
N ALA A 177 -6.59 10.45 20.72
CA ALA A 177 -5.36 10.85 20.05
C ALA A 177 -5.65 11.66 18.78
N LEU A 178 -6.64 11.25 17.97
CA LEU A 178 -7.07 12.01 16.79
C LEU A 178 -7.63 13.39 17.17
N LYS A 179 -8.36 13.48 18.30
CA LYS A 179 -8.84 14.74 18.86
C LYS A 179 -7.68 15.66 19.24
N LEU A 180 -6.65 15.12 19.93
CA LEU A 180 -5.46 15.88 20.28
C LEU A 180 -4.75 16.43 19.04
N ILE A 181 -4.64 15.64 17.97
CA ILE A 181 -4.03 16.09 16.72
C ILE A 181 -4.81 17.26 16.11
N ALA A 182 -6.13 17.16 16.07
CA ALA A 182 -7.00 18.19 15.48
C ALA A 182 -7.03 19.50 16.29
N GLU A 183 -6.90 19.41 17.62
CA GLU A 183 -6.89 20.56 18.53
C GLU A 183 -5.51 21.21 18.67
N HIS A 184 -4.45 20.55 18.17
CA HIS A 184 -3.09 21.08 18.24
C HIS A 184 -2.94 22.36 17.41
N ARG A 185 -2.30 23.38 18.00
CA ARG A 185 -2.17 24.72 17.41
C ARG A 185 -1.48 24.72 16.04
N GLU A 186 -0.53 23.81 15.82
CA GLU A 186 0.21 23.74 14.56
C GLU A 186 -0.36 22.70 13.59
N TRP A 187 -0.83 21.57 14.10
CA TRP A 187 -1.25 20.45 13.26
C TRP A 187 -2.70 20.60 12.79
N GLY A 188 -3.58 21.15 13.63
CA GLY A 188 -4.99 21.38 13.30
C GLY A 188 -5.22 22.46 12.23
N VAL A 189 -4.19 23.23 11.88
CA VAL A 189 -4.23 24.25 10.81
C VAL A 189 -3.61 23.72 9.51
N ASN A 190 -2.83 22.65 9.60
CA ASN A 190 -2.16 22.07 8.46
C ASN A 190 -3.19 21.32 7.58
N THR A 191 -3.27 21.71 6.31
CA THR A 191 -4.23 21.17 5.34
C THR A 191 -4.03 19.67 5.12
N THR A 192 -2.78 19.20 5.04
CA THR A 192 -2.43 17.78 4.90
C THR A 192 -2.88 16.94 6.09
N VAL A 193 -2.72 17.46 7.31
CA VAL A 193 -3.19 16.79 8.54
C VAL A 193 -4.72 16.78 8.57
N CYS A 194 -5.38 17.90 8.22
CA CYS A 194 -6.83 17.99 8.15
C CYS A 194 -7.42 16.98 7.16
N THR A 195 -6.83 16.83 5.97
CA THR A 195 -7.20 15.82 4.98
C THR A 195 -7.03 14.41 5.51
N ALA A 196 -5.90 14.11 6.16
CA ALA A 196 -5.65 12.80 6.75
C ALA A 196 -6.69 12.44 7.83
N LEU A 197 -7.02 13.39 8.71
CA LEU A 197 -8.05 13.23 9.74
C LEU A 197 -9.45 13.05 9.14
N ALA A 198 -9.77 13.75 8.06
CA ALA A 198 -11.06 13.66 7.38
C ALA A 198 -11.30 12.28 6.73
N ARG A 199 -10.24 11.68 6.16
CA ARG A 199 -10.28 10.35 5.55
C ARG A 199 -10.26 9.21 6.58
N ASN A 200 -9.77 9.45 7.79
CA ASN A 200 -9.67 8.40 8.80
C ASN A 200 -11.06 8.01 9.41
N PRO A 201 -11.44 6.72 9.38
CA PRO A 201 -12.74 6.25 9.88
C PRO A 201 -12.91 6.40 11.40
N ARG A 202 -11.80 6.42 12.16
CA ARG A 202 -11.81 6.54 13.63
C ARG A 202 -11.93 7.98 14.13
N THR A 203 -11.76 8.97 13.25
CA THR A 203 -11.92 10.38 13.66
C THR A 203 -13.38 10.64 14.01
N PRO A 204 -13.72 11.32 15.12
CA PRO A 204 -15.11 11.67 15.41
C PRO A 204 -15.71 12.54 14.30
N VAL A 205 -16.92 12.23 13.83
CA VAL A 205 -17.61 13.02 12.78
C VAL A 205 -17.67 14.52 13.13
N PRO A 206 -18.02 14.94 14.36
CA PRO A 206 -18.11 16.36 14.68
C PRO A 206 -16.78 17.10 14.53
N LEU A 207 -15.67 16.39 14.72
CA LEU A 207 -14.33 16.94 14.55
C LEU A 207 -14.00 17.14 13.08
N VAL A 208 -14.28 16.12 12.25
CA VAL A 208 -14.09 16.22 10.80
C VAL A 208 -14.89 17.39 10.22
N LEU A 209 -16.15 17.56 10.63
CA LEU A 209 -17.01 18.65 10.14
C LEU A 209 -16.42 20.05 10.41
N LYS A 210 -15.70 20.22 11.53
CA LYS A 210 -15.00 21.48 11.86
C LYS A 210 -13.75 21.69 11.01
N LEU A 211 -13.11 20.61 10.56
CA LEU A 211 -11.87 20.64 9.77
C LEU A 211 -12.14 20.75 8.26
N LEU A 212 -13.31 20.31 7.77
CA LEU A 212 -13.65 20.33 6.34
C LEU A 212 -13.40 21.67 5.63
N PRO A 213 -13.70 22.85 6.21
CA PRO A 213 -13.41 24.13 5.57
C PRO A 213 -11.92 24.42 5.35
N ARG A 214 -11.04 23.68 6.02
CA ARG A 214 -9.57 23.80 5.90
C ARG A 214 -8.97 22.77 4.93
N VAL A 215 -9.79 21.84 4.42
CA VAL A 215 -9.35 20.80 3.48
C VAL A 215 -9.32 21.42 2.08
N PRO A 216 -8.28 21.14 1.26
CA PRO A 216 -8.18 21.71 -0.08
C PRO A 216 -9.31 21.22 -1.00
N MET A 217 -9.69 22.03 -1.98
CA MET A 217 -10.85 21.76 -2.85
C MET A 217 -10.76 20.41 -3.58
N GLN A 218 -9.57 20.02 -4.04
CA GLN A 218 -9.37 18.73 -4.72
C GLN A 218 -9.78 17.57 -3.80
N GLU A 219 -9.37 17.63 -2.54
CA GLU A 219 -9.67 16.63 -1.52
C GLU A 219 -11.14 16.63 -1.11
N LEU A 220 -11.76 17.80 -0.99
CA LEU A 220 -13.19 17.92 -0.72
C LEU A 220 -14.04 17.31 -1.83
N ARG A 221 -13.65 17.46 -3.11
CA ARG A 221 -14.33 16.79 -4.23
C ARG A 221 -14.22 15.27 -4.11
N THR A 222 -13.05 14.74 -3.74
CA THR A 222 -12.86 13.31 -3.51
C THR A 222 -13.73 12.79 -2.36
N LEU A 223 -13.82 13.52 -1.25
CA LEU A 223 -14.72 13.20 -0.15
C LEU A 223 -16.19 13.25 -0.59
N ALA A 224 -16.59 14.26 -1.39
CA ALA A 224 -17.94 14.41 -1.91
C ALA A 224 -18.37 13.28 -2.87
N LYS A 225 -17.42 12.64 -3.56
CA LYS A 225 -17.65 11.48 -4.43
C LYS A 225 -17.98 10.18 -3.68
N GLY A 226 -17.82 10.14 -2.36
CA GLY A 226 -18.24 9.00 -1.53
C GLY A 226 -17.13 8.35 -0.70
N GLN A 227 -15.93 8.94 -0.65
CA GLN A 227 -14.78 8.41 0.10
C GLN A 227 -14.87 8.68 1.62
N GLY A 228 -15.99 8.37 2.27
CA GLY A 228 -16.15 8.55 3.70
C GLY A 228 -17.55 8.24 4.25
N ARG A 229 -17.73 8.51 5.54
CA ARG A 229 -19.04 8.34 6.20
C ARG A 229 -20.05 9.35 5.65
N ALA A 230 -21.30 8.92 5.45
CA ALA A 230 -22.40 9.72 4.89
C ALA A 230 -22.48 11.19 5.37
N PRO A 231 -22.41 11.52 6.69
CA PRO A 231 -22.48 12.91 7.14
C PRO A 231 -21.32 13.78 6.65
N ILE A 232 -20.12 13.19 6.48
CA ILE A 232 -18.92 13.89 6.00
C ILE A 232 -19.05 14.15 4.50
N VAL A 233 -19.51 13.17 3.74
CA VAL A 233 -19.74 13.29 2.29
C VAL A 233 -20.78 14.37 1.99
N GLN A 234 -21.88 14.41 2.75
CA GLN A 234 -22.91 15.43 2.59
C GLN A 234 -22.40 16.83 2.91
N ALA A 235 -21.60 16.98 3.97
CA ALA A 235 -20.99 18.26 4.32
C ALA A 235 -19.97 18.72 3.27
N ALA A 236 -19.13 17.81 2.77
CA ALA A 236 -18.18 18.09 1.70
C ALA A 236 -18.90 18.54 0.42
N ARG A 237 -20.00 17.88 0.01
CA ARG A 237 -20.83 18.29 -1.13
C ARG A 237 -21.36 19.72 -0.99
N LYS A 238 -21.88 20.08 0.19
CA LYS A 238 -22.39 21.44 0.45
C LYS A 238 -21.30 22.50 0.31
N LEU A 239 -20.10 22.22 0.81
CA LEU A 239 -18.97 23.15 0.70
C LEU A 239 -18.53 23.34 -0.75
N VAL A 240 -18.43 22.25 -1.52
CA VAL A 240 -18.09 22.32 -2.95
C VAL A 240 -19.14 23.08 -3.77
N LEU A 241 -20.43 22.95 -3.43
CA LEU A 241 -21.50 23.68 -4.12
C LEU A 241 -21.52 25.19 -3.80
N ASN A 242 -21.11 25.58 -2.59
CA ASN A 242 -21.18 26.97 -2.11
C ASN A 242 -20.00 27.84 -2.58
N GLU A 243 -18.95 27.25 -3.17
CA GLU A 243 -17.79 27.97 -3.71
C GLU A 243 -17.91 28.30 -5.22
N HIS A 244 -19.12 28.19 -5.77
CA HIS A 244 -19.51 28.65 -7.11
C HIS A 244 -20.28 29.97 -7.02
#